data_AF-A0A0A9YUT7-F1
#
_entry.id   AF-A0A0A9YUT7-F1
#
_cell.length_a   1.000
_cell.length_b   1.000
_cell.length_c   1.000
_cell.angle_alpha   90.00
_cell.angle_beta   90.00
_cell.angle_gamma   90.00
#
_symmetry.space_group_name_H-M   'P 1'
#
loop_
_entity.id
_entity.type
_entity.pdbx_description
1 polymer ?
#
loop_
_entity_poly.entity_id
_entity_poly.type
_entity_poly.pdbx_seq_one_letter_code
_entity_poly.pdbx_strand_id
1 'polypeptide(L)'
;MNTLLNKIQKASAVVELKSVEDLELHTPYIITKMGRVPTKYGSTVQVHLQELTNGQVIAGEDSFRVYLPARISEAISEEDVENYNASEIIYTMTYRGKVGKAFLIDFN
;
A
#
# COMPACT_ATOMS: atom_id res chain seq x y z
N MET A 1 27.00 14.82 11.02
CA MET A 1 25.56 14.59 11.31
C MET A 1 25.31 13.09 11.16
N ASN A 2 24.92 12.39 12.24
CA ASN A 2 24.95 10.93 12.32
C ASN A 2 23.96 10.28 11.35
N THR A 3 24.47 9.56 10.33
CA THR A 3 23.66 8.88 9.30
C THR A 3 22.71 7.84 9.89
N LEU A 4 23.08 7.22 11.02
CA LEU A 4 22.23 6.29 11.75
C LEU A 4 21.00 7.01 12.37
N LEU A 5 21.20 8.21 12.94
CA LEU A 5 20.13 8.98 13.55
C LEU A 5 19.09 9.42 12.51
N ASN A 6 19.56 9.84 11.33
CA ASN A 6 18.68 10.16 10.19
C ASN A 6 17.92 8.92 9.70
N LYS A 7 18.55 7.74 9.67
CA LYS A 7 17.87 6.47 9.29
C LYS A 7 16.81 6.08 10.32
N ILE A 8 17.09 6.24 11.61
CA ILE A 8 16.14 5.95 12.70
C ILE A 8 14.98 6.95 12.67
N GLN A 9 15.24 8.23 12.46
CA GLN A 9 14.19 9.25 12.36
C GLN A 9 13.30 9.02 11.14
N LYS A 10 13.87 8.65 9.99
CA LYS A 10 13.09 8.24 8.80
C LYS A 10 12.30 6.95 9.03
N ALA A 11 12.90 5.95 9.67
CA ALA A 11 12.19 4.71 10.02
C ALA A 11 11.08 4.93 11.06
N SER A 12 11.22 5.96 11.89
CA SER A 12 10.23 6.40 12.88
C SER A 12 9.18 7.34 12.30
N ALA A 13 9.30 7.75 11.04
CA ALA A 13 8.24 8.51 10.37
C ALA A 13 6.99 7.63 10.33
N VAL A 14 5.97 8.04 11.08
CA VAL A 14 4.71 7.33 11.18
C VAL A 14 4.01 7.48 9.84
N VAL A 15 4.11 6.46 9.00
CA VAL A 15 3.30 6.38 7.79
C VAL A 15 1.86 6.09 8.24
N GLU A 16 0.95 6.99 7.90
CA GLU A 16 -0.45 6.92 8.32
C GLU A 16 -1.12 5.62 7.83
N LEU A 17 -1.98 5.02 8.64
CA LEU A 17 -2.81 3.88 8.24
C LEU A 17 -4.22 4.39 7.94
N LYS A 18 -4.68 4.21 6.70
CA LYS A 18 -6.03 4.59 6.25
C LYS A 18 -6.89 3.36 5.96
N SER A 19 -8.21 3.54 5.98
CA SER A 19 -9.12 2.55 5.41
C SER A 19 -9.08 2.61 3.89
N VAL A 20 -9.38 1.50 3.21
CA VAL A 20 -9.62 1.49 1.77
C VAL A 20 -10.79 2.41 1.39
N GLU A 21 -11.76 2.60 2.30
CA GLU A 21 -12.90 3.49 2.10
C GLU A 21 -12.53 4.97 2.12
N ASP A 22 -11.39 5.32 2.70
CA ASP A 22 -10.92 6.71 2.79
C ASP A 22 -10.16 7.15 1.53
N LEU A 23 -10.00 6.23 0.56
CA LEU A 23 -9.36 6.52 -0.71
C LEU A 23 -10.31 7.27 -1.64
N GLU A 24 -9.77 8.25 -2.36
CA GLU A 24 -10.53 8.90 -3.41
C GLU A 24 -10.96 7.92 -4.51
N LEU A 25 -12.22 8.03 -4.93
CA LEU A 25 -12.79 7.20 -5.98
C LEU A 25 -12.11 7.48 -7.32
N HIS A 26 -11.73 6.41 -8.02
CA HIS A 26 -11.14 6.44 -9.34
C HIS A 26 -9.76 7.13 -9.42
N THR A 27 -9.16 7.45 -8.27
CA THR A 27 -7.79 7.97 -8.20
C THR A 27 -6.80 6.79 -8.19
N PRO A 28 -5.81 6.77 -9.10
CA PRO A 28 -4.74 5.79 -9.07
C PRO A 28 -3.69 6.15 -8.01
N TYR A 29 -3.32 5.18 -7.20
CA TYR A 29 -2.23 5.28 -6.22
C TYR A 29 -1.11 4.31 -6.62
N ILE A 30 0.13 4.74 -6.54
CA ILE A 30 1.27 3.85 -6.74
C ILE A 30 1.43 2.98 -5.52
N ILE A 31 1.55 1.67 -5.73
CA ILE A 31 2.04 0.78 -4.68
C ILE A 31 3.56 0.98 -4.66
N THR A 32 4.11 1.26 -3.49
CA THR A 32 5.56 1.43 -3.29
C THR A 32 6.18 0.24 -2.58
N LYS A 33 5.38 -0.46 -1.78
CA LYS A 33 5.78 -1.62 -1.00
C LYS A 33 4.58 -2.47 -0.62
N MET A 34 4.75 -3.79 -0.58
CA MET A 34 3.79 -4.72 0.01
C MET A 34 4.39 -5.38 1.25
N GLY A 35 3.55 -5.71 2.22
CA GLY A 35 3.95 -6.43 3.41
C GLY A 35 2.85 -7.34 3.90
N ARG A 36 3.17 -8.60 4.15
CA ARG A 36 2.24 -9.52 4.80
C ARG A 36 2.35 -9.34 6.31
N VAL A 37 1.24 -9.02 6.96
CA VAL A 37 1.19 -8.67 8.39
C VAL A 37 0.30 -9.65 9.13
N PRO A 38 0.79 -10.30 10.20
CA PRO A 38 -0.06 -11.12 11.07
C PRO A 38 -0.95 -10.21 11.92
N THR A 39 -2.25 -10.52 11.96
CA THR A 39 -3.20 -9.86 12.86
C THR A 39 -3.87 -10.90 13.76
N LYS A 40 -4.55 -10.46 14.81
CA LYS A 40 -5.35 -11.35 15.67
C LYS A 40 -6.49 -12.08 14.93
N TYR A 41 -6.82 -11.66 13.70
CA TYR A 41 -7.86 -12.24 12.86
C TYR A 41 -7.30 -13.06 11.70
N GLY A 42 -5.97 -13.26 11.64
CA GLY A 42 -5.29 -13.91 10.53
C GLY A 42 -4.31 -12.99 9.83
N SER A 43 -3.61 -13.55 8.84
CA SER A 43 -2.65 -12.81 8.02
C SER A 43 -3.36 -11.97 6.97
N THR A 44 -2.93 -10.71 6.78
CA THR A 44 -3.45 -9.81 5.75
C THR A 44 -2.29 -9.17 5.00
N VAL A 45 -2.56 -8.67 3.79
CA VAL A 45 -1.58 -7.89 3.02
C VAL A 45 -1.83 -6.41 3.30
N GLN A 46 -0.77 -5.73 3.73
CA GLN A 46 -0.69 -4.28 3.81
C GLN A 46 0.06 -3.76 2.58
N VAL A 47 -0.48 -2.71 1.96
CA VAL A 47 0.19 -2.01 0.87
C VAL A 47 0.51 -0.59 1.29
N HIS A 48 1.70 -0.13 0.92
CA HIS A 48 2.14 1.24 1.06
C HIS A 48 1.81 1.96 -0.25
N LEU A 49 1.14 3.11 -0.12
CA LEU A 49 0.63 3.85 -1.25
C LEU A 49 1.23 5.24 -1.31
N GLN A 50 1.41 5.69 -2.54
CA GLN A 50 1.83 7.04 -2.88
C GLN A 50 0.82 7.68 -3.83
N GLU A 51 0.41 8.90 -3.51
CA GLU A 51 -0.46 9.71 -4.37
C GLU A 51 0.27 10.15 -5.65
N LEU A 52 -0.43 10.04 -6.78
CA LEU A 52 -0.01 10.61 -8.05
C LEU A 52 -0.51 12.05 -8.14
N THR A 53 0.38 13.03 -7.98
CA THR A 53 0.01 14.44 -8.21
C THR A 53 0.26 14.78 -9.66
N ASN A 54 -0.79 15.15 -10.40
CA ASN A 54 -0.74 15.50 -11.83
C ASN A 54 -0.09 14.43 -12.72
N GLY A 55 -0.29 13.14 -12.38
CA GLY A 55 0.28 12.02 -13.13
C GLY A 55 1.80 11.86 -12.99
N GLN A 56 2.42 12.59 -12.06
CA GLN A 56 3.84 12.47 -11.75
C GLN A 56 4.02 11.87 -10.35
N VAL A 57 4.99 10.96 -10.25
CA VAL A 57 5.46 10.43 -8.97
C VAL A 57 6.13 11.56 -8.22
N ILE A 58 5.55 11.99 -7.09
CA ILE A 58 6.25 12.94 -6.23
C ILE A 58 7.41 12.18 -5.59
N ALA A 59 8.65 12.62 -5.78
CA ALA A 59 9.76 12.06 -5.04
C ALA A 59 9.61 12.39 -3.54
N GLY A 60 9.20 11.41 -2.75
CA GLY A 60 8.88 11.57 -1.32
C GLY A 60 8.38 10.26 -0.71
N GLU A 61 8.49 10.12 0.60
CA GLU A 61 8.16 8.91 1.37
C GLU A 61 6.70 8.46 1.18
N ASP A 62 6.42 7.18 1.47
CA ASP A 62 5.07 6.61 1.41
C ASP A 62 4.03 7.54 2.03
N SER A 63 2.98 7.86 1.29
CA SER A 63 1.97 8.82 1.77
C SER A 63 1.17 8.20 2.92
N PHE A 64 0.77 6.94 2.77
CA PHE A 64 0.02 6.20 3.78
C PHE A 64 0.02 4.70 3.43
N ARG A 65 -0.55 3.87 4.31
CA ARG A 65 -0.73 2.43 4.13
C ARG A 65 -2.20 2.07 4.23
N VAL A 66 -2.59 0.97 3.58
CA VAL A 66 -3.92 0.38 3.74
C VAL A 66 -3.82 -1.14 3.89
N TYR A 67 -4.76 -1.73 4.61
CA TYR A 67 -4.94 -3.18 4.60
C TYR A 67 -5.84 -3.58 3.44
N LEU A 68 -5.41 -4.56 2.65
CA LEU A 68 -6.23 -5.10 1.58
C LEU A 68 -7.39 -5.91 2.16
N PRO A 69 -8.58 -5.87 1.52
CA PRO A 69 -9.69 -6.73 1.88
C PRO A 69 -9.27 -8.20 1.97
N ALA A 70 -9.86 -8.96 2.90
CA ALA A 70 -9.47 -10.35 3.17
C ALA A 70 -9.41 -11.21 1.91
N ARG A 71 -10.43 -11.12 1.05
CA ARG A 71 -10.52 -11.88 -0.21
C ARG A 71 -9.36 -11.59 -1.17
N ILE A 72 -8.89 -10.34 -1.21
CA ILE A 72 -7.74 -9.94 -2.06
C ILE A 72 -6.44 -10.38 -1.39
N SER A 73 -6.33 -10.18 -0.07
CA SER A 73 -5.18 -10.64 0.71
C SER A 73 -4.96 -12.15 0.57
N GLU A 74 -6.00 -12.97 0.55
CA GLU A 74 -5.88 -14.43 0.41
C GLU A 74 -5.37 -14.87 -0.98
N ALA A 75 -5.57 -14.05 -2.01
CA ALA A 75 -5.14 -14.34 -3.37
C ALA A 75 -3.65 -14.03 -3.63
N ILE A 76 -2.99 -13.30 -2.72
CA ILE A 76 -1.60 -12.86 -2.85
C ILE A 76 -0.74 -13.72 -1.93
N SER A 77 0.18 -14.51 -2.49
CA SER A 77 1.10 -15.34 -1.70
C SER A 77 2.23 -14.52 -1.07
N GLU A 78 3.01 -15.15 -0.19
CA GLU A 78 4.23 -14.52 0.34
C GLU A 78 5.29 -14.32 -0.76
N GLU A 79 5.41 -15.28 -1.69
CA GLU A 79 6.28 -15.18 -2.86
C GLU A 79 5.89 -14.00 -3.75
N ASP A 80 4.59 -13.73 -3.96
CA ASP A 80 4.14 -12.56 -4.72
C ASP A 80 4.56 -11.24 -4.07
N VAL A 81 4.50 -11.15 -2.74
CA VAL A 81 4.93 -9.97 -1.98
C VAL A 81 6.43 -9.77 -2.12
N GLU A 82 7.23 -10.84 -2.03
CA GLU A 82 8.68 -10.78 -2.20
C GLU A 82 9.06 -10.39 -3.63
N ASN A 83 8.45 -11.04 -4.62
CA ASN A 83 8.66 -10.75 -6.04
C ASN A 83 8.33 -9.30 -6.36
N TYR A 84 7.20 -8.79 -5.86
CA TYR A 84 6.83 -7.40 -6.04
C TYR A 84 7.87 -6.45 -5.45
N ASN A 85 8.26 -6.65 -4.18
CA ASN A 85 9.23 -5.80 -3.49
C ASN A 85 10.64 -5.86 -4.08
N ALA A 86 11.00 -6.95 -4.77
CA ALA A 86 12.26 -7.11 -5.47
C ALA A 86 12.22 -6.59 -6.92
N SER A 87 11.02 -6.38 -7.48
CA SER A 87 10.85 -5.92 -8.85
C SER A 87 11.01 -4.40 -8.98
N GLU A 88 11.38 -3.96 -10.18
CA GLU A 88 11.31 -2.54 -10.58
C GLU A 88 9.95 -2.19 -11.22
N ILE A 89 8.99 -3.13 -11.21
CA ILE A 89 7.67 -2.96 -11.82
C ILE A 89 6.80 -2.12 -10.89
N ILE A 90 6.24 -1.05 -11.43
CA ILE A 90 5.33 -0.16 -10.70
C ILE A 90 3.91 -0.61 -10.98
N TYR A 91 3.25 -1.14 -9.94
CA TYR A 91 1.80 -1.35 -9.96
C TYR A 91 1.06 -0.17 -9.35
N THR A 92 -0.12 0.08 -9.87
CA THR A 92 -1.08 1.05 -9.36
C THR A 92 -2.29 0.34 -8.77
N MET A 93 -2.86 0.93 -7.73
CA MET A 93 -4.09 0.51 -7.11
C MET A 93 -5.13 1.61 -7.26
N THR A 94 -6.33 1.27 -7.72
CA THR A 94 -7.45 2.23 -7.86
C THR A 94 -8.65 1.73 -7.08
N TYR A 95 -9.18 2.57 -6.19
CA TYR A 95 -10.44 2.29 -5.50
C TYR A 95 -11.63 2.63 -6.40
N ARG A 96 -12.54 1.67 -6.61
CA ARG A 96 -13.73 1.80 -7.47
C ARG A 96 -15.04 1.88 -6.70
N GLY A 97 -14.97 1.95 -5.37
CA GLY A 97 -16.14 1.99 -4.50
C GLY A 97 -16.44 0.65 -3.85
N LYS A 98 -17.68 0.48 -3.42
CA LYS A 98 -18.14 -0.74 -2.73
C LYS A 98 -19.54 -1.15 -3.14
N VAL A 99 -19.79 -2.45 -3.16
CA VAL A 99 -21.13 -3.05 -3.34
C VAL A 99 -21.43 -3.87 -2.10
N GLY A 100 -22.34 -3.38 -1.25
CA GLY A 100 -22.57 -3.96 0.07
C GLY A 100 -21.31 -3.95 0.93
N LYS A 101 -20.75 -5.13 1.24
CA LYS A 101 -19.50 -5.30 2.00
C LYS A 101 -18.28 -5.59 1.12
N ALA A 102 -18.45 -5.62 -0.20
CA ALA A 102 -17.36 -5.91 -1.13
C ALA A 102 -16.71 -4.61 -1.61
N PHE A 103 -15.41 -4.47 -1.36
CA PHE A 103 -14.59 -3.41 -1.93
C PHE A 103 -14.22 -3.75 -3.37
N LEU A 104 -14.40 -2.78 -4.27
CA LEU A 104 -13.97 -2.87 -5.66
C LEU A 104 -12.62 -2.17 -5.78
N ILE A 105 -11.58 -2.93 -6.08
CA ILE A 105 -10.19 -2.45 -6.20
C ILE A 105 -9.60 -3.05 -7.47
N ASP A 106 -9.04 -2.18 -8.31
CA ASP A 106 -8.30 -2.59 -9.52
C ASP A 106 -6.79 -2.44 -9.30
N PHE A 107 -6.03 -3.41 -9.79
CA PHE A 107 -4.57 -3.38 -9.83
C PHE A 107 -4.13 -3.33 -11.31
N ASN A 108 -3.31 -2.35 -11.69
CA ASN A 108 -2.76 -2.21 -13.05
C ASN A 108 -1.25 -2.02 -13.02
#